data_AF-A0A6B3FIW6-F1
#
_entry.id   AF-A0A6B3FIW6-F1
#
_cell.length_a   1.000
_cell.length_b   1.000
_cell.length_c   1.000
_cell.angle_alpha   90.00
_cell.angle_beta   90.00
_cell.angle_gamma   90.00
#
_symmetry.space_group_name_H-M   'P 1'
#
loop_
_entity.id
_entity.type
_entity.pdbx_description
1 polymer ?
#
loop_
_entity_poly.entity_id
_entity_poly.type
_entity_poly.pdbx_seq_one_letter_code
_entity_poly.pdbx_strand_id
1 'polypeptide(L)'
;MTDVLFIATKRPPLGLFTDSLVKFRDRGAKVYLAGTFNTTAVAEELTLAELDGVHQLPRNLNKRSSAMRRKAKKSPAGMRVWMQSQRDRWLRQQARTAHVLVALDPGAVYTVWRLAQYNTTAEAHFGLAPALRAVDRIAGGTVRSATLPPVAAVAQDVRRSISGLPAAVMRTATARPVMRSTVGARLWRSAVTVPGMPGTVRASASRYVAEGMEEAGRISGAAIALSAAASKIPDPA
;
A
#
# COMPACT_ATOMS: atom_id res chain seq x y z
N MET A 1 -1.90 -9.49 21.88
CA MET A 1 -0.67 -9.68 21.09
C MET A 1 -0.99 -9.35 19.65
N THR A 2 -0.22 -8.46 19.01
CA THR A 2 -0.57 -7.86 17.70
C THR A 2 0.19 -8.53 16.57
N ASP A 3 -0.50 -9.09 15.60
CA ASP A 3 0.13 -9.71 14.42
C ASP A 3 0.26 -8.70 13.27
N VAL A 4 1.47 -8.51 12.76
CA VAL A 4 1.78 -7.60 11.65
C VAL A 4 2.31 -8.39 10.45
N LEU A 5 1.67 -8.23 9.29
CA LEU A 5 2.10 -8.86 8.05
C LEU A 5 2.62 -7.81 7.07
N PHE A 6 3.93 -7.83 6.83
CA PHE A 6 4.60 -7.05 5.80
C PHE A 6 4.56 -7.77 4.45
N ILE A 7 4.29 -7.02 3.39
CA ILE A 7 4.29 -7.50 2.02
C ILE A 7 5.20 -6.62 1.19
N ALA A 8 6.15 -7.25 0.50
CA ALA A 8 7.11 -6.59 -0.37
C ALA A 8 7.24 -7.29 -1.71
N THR A 9 7.38 -6.51 -2.77
CA THR A 9 7.68 -6.97 -4.13
C THR A 9 9.13 -6.78 -4.51
N LYS A 10 9.82 -5.85 -3.84
CA LYS A 10 11.25 -5.59 -3.96
C LYS A 10 11.94 -5.90 -2.63
N ARG A 11 13.25 -6.17 -2.67
CA ARG A 11 14.07 -6.27 -1.44
C ARG A 11 13.98 -4.93 -0.70
N PRO A 12 13.44 -4.87 0.53
CA PRO A 12 13.46 -3.64 1.31
C PRO A 12 14.91 -3.31 1.72
N PRO A 13 15.25 -2.04 1.98
CA PRO A 13 16.53 -1.66 2.54
C PRO A 13 16.67 -2.31 3.93
N LEU A 14 17.44 -3.41 4.01
CA LEU A 14 17.37 -4.32 5.15
C LEU A 14 17.77 -3.67 6.47
N GLY A 15 18.79 -2.81 6.51
CA GLY A 15 19.18 -2.10 7.74
C GLY A 15 18.06 -1.22 8.32
N LEU A 16 17.40 -0.41 7.48
CA LEU A 16 16.25 0.39 7.92
C LEU A 16 15.05 -0.47 8.33
N PHE A 17 14.87 -1.60 7.64
CA PHE A 17 13.80 -2.54 7.95
C PHE A 17 14.04 -3.20 9.30
N THR A 18 15.23 -3.75 9.56
CA THR A 18 15.60 -4.38 10.84
C THR A 18 15.48 -3.42 12.02
N ASP A 19 15.99 -2.19 11.89
CA ASP A 19 15.89 -1.17 12.94
C ASP A 19 14.44 -0.82 13.26
N SER A 20 13.57 -0.87 12.25
CA SER A 20 12.14 -0.62 12.44
C SER A 20 11.45 -1.81 13.10
N LEU A 21 11.85 -3.05 12.80
CA LEU A 21 11.27 -4.27 13.38
C LEU A 21 11.45 -4.35 14.89
N VAL A 22 12.59 -3.89 15.42
CA VAL A 22 12.81 -3.77 16.87
C VAL A 22 11.67 -2.99 17.52
N LYS A 23 11.27 -1.87 16.92
CA LYS A 23 10.18 -1.03 17.45
C LYS A 23 8.82 -1.75 17.46
N PHE A 24 8.57 -2.65 16.51
CA PHE A 24 7.36 -3.48 16.49
C PHE A 24 7.42 -4.53 17.61
N ARG A 25 8.56 -5.19 17.80
CA ARG A 25 8.75 -6.20 18.85
C ARG A 25 8.69 -5.61 20.24
N ASP A 26 9.23 -4.40 20.45
CA ASP A 26 9.14 -3.68 21.72
C ASP A 26 7.68 -3.42 22.16
N ARG A 27 6.74 -3.42 21.19
CA ARG A 27 5.29 -3.30 21.43
C ARG A 27 4.59 -4.66 21.58
N GLY A 28 5.36 -5.74 21.69
CA GLY A 28 4.87 -7.11 21.74
C GLY A 28 4.18 -7.56 20.45
N ALA A 29 4.54 -6.98 19.30
CA ALA A 29 3.98 -7.39 18.01
C ALA A 29 4.76 -8.56 17.41
N LYS A 30 4.03 -9.54 16.88
CA LYS A 30 4.60 -10.59 16.04
C LYS A 30 4.68 -10.09 14.61
N VAL A 31 5.81 -10.36 13.96
CA VAL A 31 6.10 -9.80 12.65
C VAL A 31 6.38 -10.87 11.60
N TYR A 32 5.58 -10.83 10.53
CA TYR A 32 5.67 -11.72 9.39
C TYR A 32 6.05 -10.95 8.12
N LEU A 33 6.84 -11.56 7.23
CA LEU A 33 7.22 -10.99 5.94
C LEU A 33 6.87 -11.93 4.78
N ALA A 34 6.09 -11.42 3.82
CA ALA A 34 5.84 -12.06 2.54
C ALA A 34 6.53 -11.28 1.40
N GLY A 35 7.41 -11.94 0.65
CA GLY A 35 8.21 -11.30 -0.41
C GLY A 35 8.08 -11.97 -1.77
N THR A 36 7.87 -11.22 -2.87
CA THR A 36 8.09 -11.77 -4.24
C THR A 36 9.55 -11.61 -4.71
N PHE A 37 10.44 -11.13 -3.85
CA PHE A 37 11.89 -11.08 -4.11
C PHE A 37 12.56 -12.39 -3.68
N ASN A 38 13.83 -12.57 -4.02
CA ASN A 38 14.57 -13.78 -3.64
C ASN A 38 14.95 -13.71 -2.15
N THR A 39 14.17 -14.35 -1.29
CA THR A 39 14.39 -14.36 0.16
C THR A 39 15.61 -15.18 0.57
N THR A 40 15.95 -16.22 -0.19
CA THR A 40 17.12 -17.06 0.11
C THR A 40 18.44 -16.32 -0.08
N ALA A 41 18.49 -15.34 -0.99
CA ALA A 41 19.67 -14.50 -1.21
C ALA A 41 19.90 -13.47 -0.09
N VAL A 42 18.97 -13.34 0.86
CA VAL A 42 19.05 -12.43 2.00
C VAL A 42 18.66 -13.12 3.30
N ALA A 43 18.81 -14.46 3.34
CA ALA A 43 18.29 -15.27 4.43
C ALA A 43 18.97 -14.91 5.75
N GLU A 44 20.29 -14.69 5.72
CA GLU A 44 21.09 -14.35 6.91
C GLU A 44 20.62 -13.02 7.53
N GLU A 45 20.48 -11.97 6.73
CA GLU A 45 19.99 -10.69 7.23
C GLU A 45 18.54 -10.77 7.73
N LEU A 46 17.70 -11.60 7.11
CA LEU A 46 16.32 -11.82 7.57
C LEU A 46 16.24 -12.69 8.83
N THR A 47 17.21 -13.57 9.06
CA THR A 47 17.34 -14.33 10.31
C THR A 47 17.77 -13.40 11.45
N LEU A 48 18.76 -12.53 11.20
CA LEU A 48 19.17 -11.48 12.14
C LEU A 48 18.04 -10.48 12.45
N ALA A 49 17.09 -10.35 11.53
CA ALA A 49 15.91 -9.50 11.72
C ALA A 49 14.91 -10.04 12.75
N GLU A 50 15.06 -11.28 13.24
CA GLU A 50 14.19 -11.93 14.23
C GLU A 50 12.69 -11.84 13.86
N LEU A 51 12.37 -12.19 12.62
CA LEU A 51 10.98 -12.27 12.13
C LEU A 51 10.32 -13.55 12.64
N ASP A 52 9.05 -13.47 13.10
CA ASP A 52 8.23 -14.64 13.47
C ASP A 52 7.91 -15.55 12.27
N GLY A 53 8.03 -15.04 11.05
CA GLY A 53 7.99 -15.87 9.86
C GLY A 53 8.27 -15.12 8.57
N VAL A 54 9.00 -15.78 7.68
CA VAL A 54 9.34 -15.28 6.34
C VAL A 54 8.82 -16.26 5.31
N HIS A 55 8.20 -15.75 4.24
CA HIS A 55 7.70 -16.58 3.15
C HIS A 55 7.98 -15.96 1.78
N GLN A 56 8.56 -16.77 0.91
CA GLN A 56 8.75 -16.38 -0.49
C GLN A 56 7.48 -16.64 -1.29
N LEU A 57 6.88 -15.57 -1.77
CA LEU A 57 5.76 -15.62 -2.69
C LEU A 57 6.21 -16.02 -4.11
N PRO A 58 5.31 -16.59 -4.93
CA PRO A 58 5.61 -16.91 -6.31
C PRO A 58 6.10 -15.68 -7.09
N ARG A 59 7.30 -15.78 -7.66
CA ARG A 59 7.95 -14.68 -8.39
C ARG A 59 7.47 -14.55 -9.84
N ASN A 60 6.80 -15.58 -10.34
CA ASN A 60 6.27 -15.64 -11.70
C ASN A 60 4.97 -16.47 -11.76
N LEU A 61 4.33 -16.44 -12.93
CA LEU A 61 3.08 -17.15 -13.21
C LEU A 61 3.30 -18.40 -14.08
N ASN A 62 4.52 -18.94 -14.15
CA ASN A 62 4.86 -20.02 -15.08
C ASN A 62 4.01 -21.27 -14.83
N LYS A 63 3.73 -21.57 -13.56
CA LYS A 63 2.87 -22.68 -13.12
C LYS A 63 1.36 -22.39 -13.22
N ARG A 64 0.95 -21.24 -13.78
CA ARG A 64 -0.47 -20.86 -13.94
C ARG A 64 -0.93 -21.06 -15.38
N SER A 65 -2.25 -21.13 -15.60
CA SER A 65 -2.84 -21.31 -16.92
C SER A 65 -2.43 -20.22 -17.92
N SER A 66 -2.42 -20.56 -19.20
CA SER A 66 -2.10 -19.63 -20.30
C SER A 66 -3.02 -18.40 -20.31
N ALA A 67 -4.32 -18.58 -20.00
CA ALA A 67 -5.28 -17.49 -19.85
C ALA A 67 -4.88 -16.54 -18.70
N MET A 68 -4.48 -17.06 -17.54
CA MET A 68 -4.02 -16.25 -16.41
C MET A 68 -2.75 -15.47 -16.75
N ARG A 69 -1.78 -16.10 -17.43
CA ARG A 69 -0.55 -15.42 -17.88
C ARG A 69 -0.85 -14.29 -18.85
N ARG A 70 -1.75 -14.51 -19.82
CA ARG A 70 -2.20 -13.47 -20.77
C ARG A 70 -2.88 -12.31 -20.05
N LYS A 71 -3.78 -12.60 -19.10
CA LYS A 71 -4.44 -11.58 -18.28
C LYS A 71 -3.43 -10.76 -17.47
N ALA A 72 -2.49 -11.43 -16.81
CA ALA A 72 -1.46 -10.76 -16.02
C ALA A 72 -0.54 -9.88 -16.88
N LYS A 73 -0.17 -10.30 -18.10
CA LYS A 73 0.62 -9.47 -19.02
C LYS A 73 -0.07 -8.14 -19.35
N LYS A 74 -1.39 -8.12 -19.42
CA LYS A 74 -2.22 -6.93 -19.65
C LYS A 74 -2.57 -6.15 -18.37
N SER A 75 -2.18 -6.65 -17.20
CA SER A 75 -2.57 -6.08 -15.90
C SER A 75 -1.47 -5.18 -15.32
N PRO A 76 -1.84 -4.15 -14.53
CA PRO A 76 -0.87 -3.31 -13.81
C PRO A 76 0.04 -4.12 -12.88
N ALA A 77 1.23 -3.58 -12.59
CA ALA A 77 2.27 -4.30 -11.85
C ALA A 77 1.79 -4.88 -10.50
N GLY A 78 1.13 -4.08 -9.65
CA GLY A 78 0.61 -4.56 -8.36
C GLY A 78 -0.51 -5.61 -8.50
N MET A 79 -1.32 -5.53 -9.57
CA MET A 79 -2.34 -6.54 -9.85
C MET A 79 -1.72 -7.88 -10.25
N ARG A 80 -0.59 -7.86 -10.97
CA ARG A 80 0.16 -9.08 -11.31
C ARG A 80 0.68 -9.79 -10.07
N VAL A 81 1.19 -9.03 -9.09
CA VAL A 81 1.68 -9.55 -7.81
C VAL A 81 0.55 -10.26 -7.07
N TRP A 82 -0.62 -9.64 -6.97
CA TRP A 82 -1.80 -10.31 -6.42
C TRP A 82 -2.18 -11.57 -7.20
N MET A 83 -2.18 -11.54 -8.54
CA MET A 83 -2.48 -12.74 -9.34
C MET A 83 -1.50 -13.89 -9.09
N GLN A 84 -0.24 -13.59 -8.78
CA GLN A 84 0.79 -14.56 -8.42
C GLN A 84 0.49 -15.18 -7.05
N SER A 85 0.21 -14.34 -6.06
CA SER A 85 0.16 -14.69 -4.64
C SER A 85 -1.22 -15.04 -4.09
N GLN A 86 -2.33 -14.71 -4.77
CA GLN A 86 -3.70 -14.85 -4.23
C GLN A 86 -4.12 -16.28 -3.82
N ARG A 87 -3.43 -17.31 -4.32
CA ARG A 87 -3.67 -18.72 -3.95
C ARG A 87 -2.61 -19.28 -2.99
N ASP A 88 -1.66 -18.46 -2.56
CA ASP A 88 -0.65 -18.88 -1.60
C ASP A 88 -1.31 -19.12 -0.23
N ARG A 89 -1.15 -20.34 0.30
CA ARG A 89 -1.83 -20.76 1.54
C ARG A 89 -1.26 -20.05 2.76
N TRP A 90 0.06 -19.87 2.80
CA TRP A 90 0.73 -19.20 3.92
C TRP A 90 0.32 -17.73 3.99
N LEU A 91 0.34 -17.02 2.85
CA LEU A 91 -0.09 -15.63 2.79
C LEU A 91 -1.53 -15.46 3.25
N ARG A 92 -2.43 -16.34 2.81
CA ARG A 92 -3.84 -16.31 3.22
C ARG A 92 -4.07 -16.68 4.68
N GLN A 93 -3.21 -17.51 5.27
CA GLN A 93 -3.27 -17.83 6.70
C GLN A 93 -2.84 -16.60 7.50
N GLN A 94 -1.66 -16.06 7.23
CA GLN A 94 -1.14 -14.90 7.95
C GLN A 94 -2.02 -13.66 7.78
N ALA A 95 -2.54 -13.43 6.57
CA ALA A 95 -3.40 -12.28 6.33
C ALA A 95 -4.76 -12.36 7.05
N ARG A 96 -5.23 -13.56 7.42
CA ARG A 96 -6.48 -13.73 8.19
C ARG A 96 -6.31 -13.46 9.68
N THR A 97 -5.11 -13.68 10.21
CA THR A 97 -4.80 -13.46 11.63
C THR A 97 -4.15 -12.09 11.87
N ALA A 98 -3.59 -11.48 10.82
CA ALA A 98 -2.99 -10.16 10.89
C ALA A 98 -3.98 -9.11 11.40
N HIS A 99 -3.51 -8.31 12.34
CA HIS A 99 -4.20 -7.11 12.82
C HIS A 99 -3.76 -5.89 11.99
N VAL A 100 -2.54 -5.92 11.45
CA VAL A 100 -1.97 -4.88 10.59
C VAL A 100 -1.39 -5.51 9.33
N LEU A 101 -1.84 -5.05 8.16
CA LEU A 101 -1.33 -5.42 6.84
C LEU A 101 -0.53 -4.25 6.27
N VAL A 102 0.71 -4.49 5.86
CA VAL A 102 1.62 -3.41 5.46
C VAL A 102 2.22 -3.65 4.09
N ALA A 103 2.08 -2.67 3.19
CA ALA A 103 2.79 -2.65 1.92
C ALA A 103 4.12 -1.90 2.09
N LEU A 104 5.24 -2.57 1.84
CA LEU A 104 6.58 -1.96 1.94
C LEU A 104 7.00 -1.21 0.68
N ASP A 105 6.36 -1.49 -0.45
CA ASP A 105 6.60 -0.80 -1.72
C ASP A 105 5.33 -0.71 -2.58
N PRO A 106 5.30 0.16 -3.61
CA PRO A 106 4.10 0.38 -4.40
C PRO A 106 3.54 -0.87 -5.08
N GLY A 107 4.38 -1.85 -5.39
CA GLY A 107 3.95 -3.12 -5.98
C GLY A 107 3.10 -3.96 -5.03
N ALA A 108 3.26 -3.79 -3.72
CA ALA A 108 2.53 -4.54 -2.70
C ALA A 108 1.17 -3.93 -2.34
N VAL A 109 0.92 -2.66 -2.69
CA VAL A 109 -0.29 -1.92 -2.29
C VAL A 109 -1.57 -2.63 -2.72
N TYR A 110 -1.63 -3.08 -3.98
CA TYR A 110 -2.82 -3.78 -4.47
C TYR A 110 -3.05 -5.12 -3.76
N THR A 111 -1.97 -5.85 -3.43
CA THR A 111 -2.03 -7.11 -2.68
C THR A 111 -2.57 -6.86 -1.27
N VAL A 112 -2.03 -5.88 -0.56
CA VAL A 112 -2.50 -5.49 0.78
C VAL A 112 -3.96 -5.04 0.75
N TRP A 113 -4.35 -4.21 -0.22
CA TRP A 113 -5.74 -3.81 -0.42
C TRP A 113 -6.68 -5.00 -0.63
N ARG A 114 -6.28 -5.98 -1.46
CA ARG A 114 -7.08 -7.20 -1.65
C ARG A 114 -7.20 -8.01 -0.38
N LEU A 115 -6.13 -8.14 0.40
CA LEU A 115 -6.15 -8.89 1.65
C LEU A 115 -7.03 -8.21 2.72
N ALA A 116 -6.99 -6.88 2.81
CA ALA A 116 -7.85 -6.12 3.71
C ALA A 116 -9.36 -6.21 3.35
N GLN A 117 -9.69 -6.56 2.10
CA GLN A 117 -11.08 -6.88 1.74
C GLN A 117 -11.54 -8.24 2.29
N TYR A 118 -10.61 -9.18 2.45
CA TYR A 118 -10.90 -10.50 3.03
C TYR A 118 -10.79 -10.51 4.55
N ASN A 119 -9.96 -9.62 5.12
CA ASN A 119 -9.83 -9.39 6.55
C ASN A 119 -10.17 -7.93 6.85
N THR A 120 -11.46 -7.65 7.06
CA THR A 120 -11.99 -6.30 7.28
C THR A 120 -11.68 -5.74 8.66
N THR A 121 -11.20 -6.56 9.59
CA THR A 121 -10.77 -6.12 10.93
C THR A 121 -9.31 -5.67 10.96
N ALA A 122 -8.52 -6.05 9.95
CA ALA A 122 -7.12 -5.61 9.83
C ALA A 122 -7.01 -4.16 9.35
N GLU A 123 -6.10 -3.41 9.96
CA GLU A 123 -5.70 -2.11 9.43
C GLU A 123 -4.69 -2.28 8.27
N ALA A 124 -4.91 -1.58 7.16
CA ALA A 124 -4.03 -1.64 5.99
C ALA A 124 -3.24 -0.35 5.81
N HIS A 125 -1.91 -0.45 5.74
CA HIS A 125 -1.00 0.69 5.69
C HIS A 125 0.07 0.55 4.60
N PHE A 126 0.60 1.69 4.16
CA PHE A 126 1.74 1.76 3.25
C PHE A 126 2.95 2.34 3.99
N GLY A 127 4.00 1.53 4.15
CA GLY A 127 5.22 1.89 4.87
C GLY A 127 5.22 1.56 6.36
N LEU A 128 6.41 1.67 6.98
CA LEU A 128 6.69 1.24 8.36
C LEU A 128 6.12 2.20 9.42
N ALA A 129 6.27 3.52 9.21
CA ALA A 129 5.84 4.53 10.17
C ALA A 129 4.31 4.49 10.46
N PRO A 130 3.42 4.49 9.45
CA PRO A 130 1.98 4.38 9.72
C PRO A 130 1.59 3.03 10.32
N ALA A 131 2.27 1.94 9.96
CA ALA A 131 2.05 0.64 10.56
C ALA A 131 2.43 0.62 12.06
N LEU A 132 3.53 1.27 12.45
CA LEU A 132 3.94 1.35 13.85
C LEU A 132 2.91 2.12 14.70
N ARG A 133 2.39 3.24 14.17
CA ARG A 133 1.31 4.00 14.80
C ARG A 133 0.03 3.16 14.96
N ALA A 134 -0.27 2.30 13.99
CA ALA A 134 -1.41 1.39 14.10
C ALA A 134 -1.23 0.39 15.25
N VAL A 135 -0.02 -0.18 15.38
CA VAL A 135 0.31 -1.07 16.50
C VAL A 135 0.18 -0.35 17.84
N ASP A 136 0.67 0.89 17.95
CA ASP A 136 0.51 1.71 19.16
C ASP A 136 -0.96 1.89 19.55
N ARG A 137 -1.83 2.17 18.58
CA ARG A 137 -3.28 2.31 18.83
C ARG A 137 -3.94 1.02 19.29
N ILE A 138 -3.56 -0.11 18.69
CA ILE A 138 -4.09 -1.43 19.06
C ILE A 138 -3.61 -1.80 20.46
N ALA A 139 -2.32 -1.57 20.77
CA ALA A 139 -1.74 -1.83 22.08
C ALA A 139 -2.37 -0.96 23.19
N GLY A 140 -2.67 0.31 22.88
CA GLY A 140 -3.35 1.23 23.80
C GLY A 140 -4.86 0.98 24.01
N GLY A 141 -5.39 -0.16 23.54
CA GLY A 141 -6.80 -0.52 23.71
C GLY A 141 -7.78 0.30 22.86
N THR A 142 -7.28 1.22 22.04
CA THR A 142 -8.08 1.98 21.07
C THR A 142 -8.33 1.16 19.81
N VAL A 143 -9.02 0.02 19.96
CA VAL A 143 -9.47 -0.78 18.83
C VAL A 143 -10.67 -0.08 18.19
N ARG A 144 -10.40 0.87 17.29
CA ARG A 144 -11.44 1.32 16.35
C ARG A 144 -11.52 0.31 15.22
N SER A 145 -12.69 -0.32 15.09
CA SER A 145 -13.11 -1.01 13.86
C SER A 145 -12.75 -0.14 12.65
N ALA A 146 -12.14 -0.76 11.64
CA ALA A 146 -11.56 -0.17 10.43
C ALA A 146 -12.30 1.08 9.94
N THR A 147 -11.99 2.22 10.56
CA THR A 147 -12.45 3.54 10.17
C THR A 147 -11.20 4.26 9.71
N LEU A 148 -11.24 4.58 8.43
CA LEU A 148 -10.17 5.19 7.65
C LEU A 148 -9.42 6.27 8.46
N PRO A 149 -8.08 6.32 8.39
CA PRO A 149 -7.30 7.25 9.20
C PRO A 149 -7.61 8.72 8.84
N PRO A 150 -7.51 9.66 9.80
CA PRO A 150 -7.66 11.10 9.55
C PRO A 150 -6.62 11.60 8.55
N VAL A 151 -7.11 12.40 7.59
CA VAL A 151 -6.43 12.90 6.38
C VAL A 151 -5.07 13.56 6.63
N ALA A 152 -4.85 14.16 7.80
CA ALA A 152 -3.63 14.89 8.14
C ALA A 152 -2.39 14.00 8.33
N ALA A 153 -2.54 12.74 8.78
CA ALA A 153 -1.41 11.86 9.11
C ALA A 153 -0.78 11.18 7.88
N VAL A 154 -1.52 11.08 6.78
CA VAL A 154 -1.08 10.49 5.49
C VAL A 154 -0.26 11.51 4.67
N ALA A 155 -0.36 12.79 5.00
CA ALA A 155 0.16 13.89 4.19
C ALA A 155 1.69 13.94 4.11
N GLN A 156 2.40 13.61 5.19
CA GLN A 156 3.84 13.88 5.27
C GLN A 156 4.71 12.81 4.58
N ASP A 157 4.28 11.54 4.57
CA ASP A 157 5.01 10.41 3.96
C ASP A 157 4.76 10.28 2.44
N VAL A 158 3.58 10.74 1.99
CA VAL A 158 3.23 10.79 0.57
C VAL A 158 4.04 11.87 -0.18
N ARG A 159 4.38 12.98 0.51
CA ARG A 159 5.21 14.09 -0.01
C ARG A 159 6.57 13.64 -0.56
N ARG A 160 7.22 12.66 0.08
CA ARG A 160 8.52 12.12 -0.33
C ARG A 160 8.43 11.07 -1.43
N SER A 161 7.26 10.44 -1.58
CA SER A 161 7.06 9.29 -2.48
C SER A 161 6.47 9.68 -3.84
N ILE A 162 5.75 10.81 -3.95
CA ILE A 162 5.10 11.26 -5.20
C ILE A 162 6.02 12.15 -6.05
N SER A 163 6.94 12.89 -5.42
CA SER A 163 7.76 13.93 -6.06
C SER A 163 8.76 13.42 -7.12
N GLY A 164 8.86 12.10 -7.34
CA GLY A 164 9.72 11.50 -8.36
C GLY A 164 9.06 10.38 -9.18
N LEU A 165 7.72 10.23 -9.14
CA LEU A 165 7.05 9.14 -9.86
C LEU A 165 6.89 9.47 -11.35
N PRO A 166 7.38 8.60 -12.26
CA PRO A 166 7.10 8.76 -13.68
C PRO A 166 5.60 8.75 -13.97
N ALA A 167 5.15 9.52 -14.97
CA ALA A 167 3.74 9.64 -15.36
C ALA A 167 3.04 8.28 -15.61
N ALA A 168 3.78 7.29 -16.10
CA ALA A 168 3.27 5.93 -16.31
C ALA A 168 2.93 5.20 -14.99
N VAL A 169 3.67 5.49 -13.93
CA VAL A 169 3.43 4.95 -12.58
C VAL A 169 2.21 5.63 -11.94
N MET A 170 2.04 6.94 -12.16
CA MET A 170 0.84 7.65 -11.70
C MET A 170 -0.43 7.13 -12.37
N ARG A 171 -0.45 7.00 -13.71
CA ARG A 171 -1.61 6.46 -14.44
C ARG A 171 -1.98 5.03 -14.03
N THR A 172 -1.01 4.21 -13.67
CA THR A 172 -1.27 2.84 -13.21
C THR A 172 -1.81 2.82 -11.78
N ALA A 173 -1.41 3.77 -10.95
CA ALA A 173 -1.83 3.86 -9.56
C ALA A 173 -3.21 4.54 -9.43
N THR A 174 -3.61 5.39 -10.40
CA THR A 174 -4.95 5.99 -10.54
C THR A 174 -5.87 5.26 -11.51
N ALA A 175 -5.55 4.02 -11.91
CA ALA A 175 -6.32 3.30 -12.91
C ALA A 175 -7.81 3.12 -12.54
N ARG A 176 -8.67 3.07 -13.55
CA ARG A 176 -10.14 2.96 -13.47
C ARG A 176 -10.69 2.00 -12.40
N PRO A 177 -10.17 0.77 -12.18
CA PRO A 177 -10.67 -0.12 -11.13
C PRO A 177 -10.43 0.40 -9.71
N VAL A 178 -9.35 1.14 -9.51
CA VAL A 178 -8.99 1.76 -8.22
C VAL A 178 -9.91 2.96 -7.97
N MET A 179 -10.16 3.77 -8.99
CA MET A 179 -11.02 4.96 -8.87
C MET A 179 -12.52 4.64 -8.83
N ARG A 180 -12.96 3.50 -9.36
CA ARG A 180 -14.35 3.03 -9.24
C ARG A 180 -14.72 2.63 -7.81
N SER A 181 -13.72 2.28 -7.00
CA SER A 181 -13.90 1.98 -5.58
C SER A 181 -13.99 3.26 -4.76
N THR A 182 -15.02 3.36 -3.89
CA THR A 182 -15.18 4.46 -2.92
C THR A 182 -13.95 4.64 -2.03
N VAL A 183 -13.26 3.53 -1.71
CA VAL A 183 -12.07 3.48 -0.86
C VAL A 183 -10.83 3.92 -1.62
N GLY A 184 -10.62 3.38 -2.84
CA GLY A 184 -9.49 3.78 -3.69
C GLY A 184 -9.57 5.26 -4.11
N ALA A 185 -10.77 5.74 -4.43
CA ALA A 185 -11.03 7.14 -4.75
C ALA A 185 -10.83 8.07 -3.54
N ARG A 186 -11.19 7.65 -2.32
CA ARG A 186 -10.90 8.44 -1.11
C ARG A 186 -9.40 8.50 -0.82
N LEU A 187 -8.70 7.38 -0.94
CA LEU A 187 -7.27 7.28 -0.69
C LEU A 187 -6.47 8.22 -1.61
N TRP A 188 -6.81 8.24 -2.90
CA TRP A 188 -6.17 9.13 -3.87
C TRP A 188 -6.58 10.60 -3.73
N ARG A 189 -7.83 10.90 -3.32
CA ARG A 189 -8.22 12.27 -2.99
C ARG A 189 -7.43 12.84 -1.81
N SER A 190 -7.22 12.04 -0.78
CA SER A 190 -6.40 12.45 0.37
C SER A 190 -4.92 12.66 -0.01
N ALA A 191 -4.43 11.93 -1.02
CA ALA A 191 -3.05 12.07 -1.48
C ALA A 191 -2.79 13.37 -2.26
N VAL A 192 -3.79 13.94 -2.95
CA VAL A 192 -3.63 15.18 -3.76
C VAL A 192 -3.88 16.48 -2.98
N THR A 193 -4.52 16.41 -1.80
CA THR A 193 -4.83 17.58 -0.96
C THR A 193 -3.79 17.88 0.12
N VAL A 194 -2.64 17.23 0.03
CA VAL A 194 -1.55 17.29 1.02
C VAL A 194 -0.97 18.71 1.15
N PRO A 195 -0.85 19.26 2.38
CA PRO A 195 -0.13 20.50 2.65
C PRO A 195 1.36 20.41 2.29
N GLY A 196 1.94 21.45 1.70
CA GLY A 196 3.37 21.50 1.37
C GLY A 196 3.80 20.73 0.11
N MET A 197 2.84 20.33 -0.73
CA MET A 197 3.09 19.82 -2.08
C MET A 197 3.35 20.99 -3.05
N PRO A 198 4.38 20.94 -3.91
CA PRO A 198 4.59 21.92 -4.96
C PRO A 198 3.36 22.01 -5.88
N GLY A 199 2.94 23.23 -6.25
CA GLY A 199 1.70 23.46 -7.03
C GLY A 199 1.65 22.68 -8.35
N THR A 200 2.79 22.54 -9.03
CA THR A 200 2.93 21.79 -10.30
C THR A 200 2.74 20.27 -10.13
N VAL A 201 3.26 19.71 -9.03
CA VAL A 201 3.08 18.30 -8.67
C VAL A 201 1.63 18.06 -8.23
N ARG A 202 1.04 19.01 -7.51
CA ARG A 202 -0.37 18.95 -7.10
C ARG A 202 -1.29 18.94 -8.32
N ALA A 203 -1.05 19.83 -9.27
CA ALA A 203 -1.84 19.94 -10.51
C ALA A 203 -1.73 18.69 -11.39
N SER A 204 -0.53 18.11 -11.53
CA SER A 204 -0.36 16.89 -12.34
C SER A 204 -0.97 15.66 -11.66
N ALA A 205 -0.79 15.49 -10.35
CA ALA A 205 -1.39 14.40 -9.60
C ALA A 205 -2.91 14.51 -9.54
N SER A 206 -3.46 15.71 -9.31
CA SER A 206 -4.92 15.94 -9.30
C SER A 206 -5.53 15.65 -10.66
N ARG A 207 -4.83 15.95 -11.75
CA ARG A 207 -5.25 15.63 -13.12
C ARG A 207 -5.35 14.11 -13.34
N TYR A 208 -4.34 13.33 -12.96
CA TYR A 208 -4.40 11.86 -13.10
C TYR A 208 -5.45 11.19 -12.22
N VAL A 209 -5.71 11.76 -11.04
CA VAL A 209 -6.79 11.30 -10.15
C VAL A 209 -8.15 11.66 -10.73
N ALA A 210 -8.31 12.86 -11.26
CA ALA A 210 -9.55 13.31 -11.90
C ALA A 210 -9.86 12.50 -13.17
N GLU A 211 -8.89 12.32 -14.07
CA GLU A 211 -8.99 11.49 -15.27
C GLU A 211 -9.38 10.04 -14.90
N GLY A 212 -8.71 9.44 -13.91
CA GLY A 212 -9.07 8.09 -13.45
C GLY A 212 -10.46 8.00 -12.81
N MET A 213 -10.94 9.05 -12.13
CA MET A 213 -12.28 9.12 -11.56
C MET A 213 -13.36 9.34 -12.61
N GLU A 214 -13.08 10.16 -13.62
CA GLU A 214 -13.95 10.40 -14.76
C GLU A 214 -14.11 9.12 -15.58
N GLU A 215 -13.00 8.45 -15.92
CA GLU A 215 -13.02 7.12 -16.54
C GLU A 215 -13.84 6.13 -15.71
N ALA A 216 -13.77 6.21 -14.38
CA ALA A 216 -14.54 5.37 -13.46
C ALA A 216 -16.03 5.76 -13.30
N GLY A 217 -16.52 6.80 -13.98
CA GLY A 217 -17.90 7.27 -13.91
C GLY A 217 -18.23 8.06 -12.64
N ARG A 218 -17.22 8.66 -11.98
CA ARG A 218 -17.34 9.38 -10.71
C ARG A 218 -17.07 10.87 -10.91
N ILE A 219 -17.86 11.51 -11.78
CA ILE A 219 -17.69 12.91 -12.22
C ILE A 219 -17.67 13.89 -11.02
N SER A 220 -18.60 13.75 -10.07
CA SER A 220 -18.61 14.58 -8.85
C SER A 220 -17.36 14.36 -7.98
N GLY A 221 -16.78 13.16 -7.98
CA GLY A 221 -15.55 12.85 -7.27
C GLY A 221 -14.31 13.49 -7.91
N ALA A 222 -14.27 13.53 -9.25
CA ALA A 222 -13.25 14.23 -10.03
C ALA A 222 -13.30 15.75 -9.76
N ALA A 223 -14.49 16.35 -9.78
CA ALA A 223 -14.68 17.76 -9.47
C ALA A 223 -14.23 18.13 -8.05
N ILE A 224 -14.56 17.30 -7.05
CA ILE A 224 -14.12 17.50 -5.65
C ILE A 224 -12.59 17.37 -5.54
N ALA A 225 -11.96 16.42 -6.24
CA ALA A 225 -10.51 16.25 -6.23
C ALA A 225 -9.79 17.46 -6.85
N LEU A 226 -10.31 17.98 -7.96
CA LEU A 226 -9.77 19.17 -8.63
C LEU A 226 -9.99 20.45 -7.81
N SER A 227 -11.18 20.66 -7.26
CA SER A 227 -11.51 21.83 -6.41
C SER A 227 -10.68 21.84 -5.11
N ALA A 228 -10.53 20.68 -4.47
CA ALA A 228 -9.72 20.55 -3.26
C ALA A 228 -8.20 20.70 -3.54
N ALA A 229 -7.76 20.38 -4.76
CA ALA A 229 -6.40 20.65 -5.21
C ALA A 229 -6.20 22.15 -5.52
N ALA A 230 -7.14 22.77 -6.24
CA ALA A 230 -7.11 24.18 -6.64
C ALA A 230 -7.11 25.12 -5.43
N SER A 231 -7.97 24.88 -4.43
CA SER A 231 -8.03 25.65 -3.17
C SER A 231 -6.77 25.61 -2.31
N LYS A 232 -5.76 24.82 -2.69
CA LYS A 232 -4.46 24.72 -2.01
C LYS A 232 -3.30 25.22 -2.87
N ILE A 233 -3.51 25.48 -4.15
CA ILE A 233 -2.53 26.12 -5.04
C ILE A 233 -2.61 27.63 -4.75
N PRO A 234 -1.53 28.27 -4.30
CA PRO A 234 -1.51 29.73 -4.15
C PRO A 234 -1.81 30.40 -5.50
N ASP A 235 -2.60 31.48 -5.50
CA ASP A 235 -2.78 32.27 -6.71
C ASP A 235 -1.42 32.74 -7.23
N PRO A 236 -1.16 32.65 -8.54
CA PRO A 236 0.03 33.27 -9.11
C PRO A 236 -0.09 34.79 -8.92
N ALA A 237 0.88 35.36 -8.21
CA ALA A 237 1.12 36.81 -8.24
C ALA A 237 1.60 37.24 -9.63
#